data_AF-A0A108TEQ1-F1
#
_entry.id   AF-A0A108TEQ1-F1
#
_cell.length_a   1.000
_cell.length_b   1.000
_cell.length_c   1.000
_cell.angle_alpha   90.00
_cell.angle_beta   90.00
_cell.angle_gamma   90.00
#
_symmetry.space_group_name_H-M   'P 1'
#
loop_
_entity.id
_entity.type
_entity.pdbx_description
1 polymer ?
#
loop_
_entity_poly.entity_id
_entity_poly.type
_entity_poly.pdbx_seq_one_letter_code
_entity_poly.pdbx_strand_id
1 'polypeptide(L)'
;MKTNLNYCIVLSSEQLSYLAGSKYGIDRMKILHRLIEAAVLKETKYAIKGFSTTLQVGQAILSEVDLSSKLGYDKKTISRVLDKMNQLGIVATTQSNRTSVHTLKCISAWMQEGNRIDNPFYVRLKD
;
A
#
# COMPACT_ATOMS: atom_id res chain seq x y z
N MET A 1 15.75 3.06 -15.27
CA MET A 1 16.78 2.58 -14.32
C MET A 1 16.18 1.44 -13.52
N LYS A 2 16.82 0.27 -13.46
CA LYS A 2 16.44 -0.75 -12.47
C LYS A 2 16.86 -0.20 -11.12
N THR A 3 15.91 0.33 -10.36
CA THR A 3 16.09 0.56 -8.93
C THR A 3 16.39 -0.81 -8.33
N ASN A 4 17.59 -0.97 -7.74
CA ASN A 4 17.95 -2.19 -7.03
C ASN A 4 17.24 -2.16 -5.66
N LEU A 5 15.92 -2.35 -5.72
CA LEU A 5 14.98 -2.21 -4.63
C LEU A 5 14.38 -3.58 -4.33
N ASN A 6 14.72 -4.13 -3.16
CA ASN A 6 14.09 -5.34 -2.66
C ASN A 6 13.09 -4.98 -1.56
N TYR A 7 12.03 -5.77 -1.44
CA TYR A 7 10.94 -5.53 -0.49
C TYR A 7 10.94 -6.64 0.57
N CYS A 8 11.00 -6.25 1.84
CA CYS A 8 10.82 -7.19 2.94
C CYS A 8 9.34 -7.20 3.32
N ILE A 9 8.60 -8.16 2.78
CA ILE A 9 7.15 -8.32 3.01
C ILE A 9 6.93 -9.43 4.04
N VAL A 10 6.16 -9.12 5.09
CA VAL A 10 5.75 -10.07 6.12
C VAL A 10 4.23 -10.18 6.09
N LEU A 11 3.74 -11.41 5.89
CA LEU A 11 2.31 -11.70 5.80
C LEU A 11 1.96 -12.85 6.74
N SER A 12 0.81 -12.75 7.41
CA SER A 12 0.20 -13.91 8.05
C SER A 12 -0.35 -14.89 7.01
N SER A 13 -0.63 -16.13 7.41
CA SER A 13 -1.25 -17.12 6.52
C SER A 13 -2.58 -16.63 5.93
N GLU A 14 -3.39 -15.90 6.71
CA GLU A 14 -4.66 -15.35 6.24
C GLU A 14 -4.44 -14.24 5.21
N GLN A 15 -3.49 -13.32 5.46
CA GLN A 15 -3.16 -12.24 4.54
C GLN A 15 -2.63 -12.78 3.21
N LEU A 16 -1.71 -13.77 3.26
CA LEU A 16 -1.15 -14.41 2.08
C LEU A 16 -2.24 -15.13 1.27
N SER A 17 -3.09 -15.93 1.93
CA SER A 17 -4.21 -16.63 1.28
C SER A 17 -5.18 -15.65 0.62
N TYR A 18 -5.51 -14.55 1.30
CA TYR A 18 -6.36 -13.51 0.74
C TYR A 18 -5.74 -12.88 -0.53
N LEU A 19 -4.46 -12.53 -0.52
CA LEU A 19 -3.78 -11.92 -1.67
C LEU A 19 -3.62 -12.89 -2.84
N ALA A 20 -3.36 -14.16 -2.57
CA ALA A 20 -3.21 -15.20 -3.59
C ALA A 20 -4.55 -15.59 -4.26
N GLY A 21 -5.67 -15.40 -3.57
CA GLY A 21 -6.98 -15.74 -4.09
C GLY A 21 -7.48 -14.78 -5.19
N SER A 22 -8.00 -15.34 -6.28
CA SER A 22 -8.50 -14.59 -7.45
C SER A 22 -10.03 -14.62 -7.58
N LYS A 23 -10.76 -14.64 -6.46
CA LYS A 23 -12.24 -14.69 -6.47
C LYS A 23 -12.80 -13.58 -7.38
N TYR A 24 -13.67 -13.97 -8.31
CA TYR A 24 -14.25 -13.09 -9.34
C TYR A 24 -13.24 -12.50 -10.36
N GLY A 25 -12.09 -13.14 -10.56
CA GLY A 25 -11.06 -12.67 -11.50
C GLY A 25 -10.28 -11.43 -11.02
N ILE A 26 -10.40 -11.10 -9.74
CA ILE A 26 -9.75 -9.91 -9.16
C ILE A 26 -8.33 -10.29 -8.72
N ASP A 27 -7.34 -9.64 -9.32
CA ASP A 27 -5.95 -9.74 -8.90
C ASP A 27 -5.70 -8.75 -7.75
N ARG A 28 -5.80 -9.26 -6.52
CA ARG A 28 -5.61 -8.47 -5.30
C ARG A 28 -4.15 -8.09 -5.11
N MET A 29 -3.23 -8.94 -5.55
CA MET A 29 -1.80 -8.65 -5.48
C MET A 29 -1.44 -7.48 -6.41
N LYS A 30 -2.07 -7.36 -7.58
CA LYS A 30 -1.91 -6.20 -8.47
C LYS A 30 -2.32 -4.88 -7.80
N ILE A 31 -3.38 -4.87 -6.99
CA ILE A 31 -3.79 -3.69 -6.23
C ILE A 31 -2.75 -3.35 -5.16
N LEU A 32 -2.31 -4.33 -4.37
CA LEU A 32 -1.26 -4.13 -3.37
C LEU A 32 0.03 -3.63 -4.00
N HIS A 33 0.46 -4.23 -5.12
CA HIS A 33 1.65 -3.84 -5.86
C HIS A 33 1.64 -2.36 -6.25
N ARG A 34 0.51 -1.82 -6.71
CA ARG A 34 0.38 -0.38 -7.01
C ARG A 34 0.53 0.51 -5.78
N LEU A 35 0.06 0.06 -4.61
CA LEU A 35 0.27 0.80 -3.36
C LEU A 35 1.75 0.76 -2.96
N ILE A 36 2.42 -0.39 -3.14
CA ILE A 36 3.86 -0.56 -2.87
C ILE A 36 4.70 0.37 -3.75
N GLU A 37 4.41 0.43 -5.06
CA GLU A 37 5.11 1.33 -6.00
C GLU A 37 4.91 2.81 -5.66
N ALA A 38 3.76 3.17 -5.09
CA ALA A 38 3.43 4.55 -4.74
C ALA A 38 3.90 4.96 -3.34
N ALA A 39 4.44 4.02 -2.55
CA ALA A 39 4.90 4.32 -1.21
C ALA A 39 6.20 5.13 -1.22
N VAL A 40 6.26 6.14 -0.36
CA VAL A 40 7.45 6.97 -0.23
C VAL A 40 8.50 6.25 0.63
N LEU A 41 9.78 6.35 0.21
CA LEU A 41 10.92 5.78 0.93
C LEU A 41 11.66 6.81 1.80
N LYS A 42 11.17 8.05 1.82
CA LYS A 42 11.62 9.14 2.68
C LYS A 42 10.45 10.07 2.95
N GLU A 43 10.54 10.85 4.03
CA GLU A 43 9.53 11.86 4.31
C GLU A 43 9.34 12.79 3.09
N THR A 44 8.10 12.93 2.65
CA THR A 44 7.76 13.65 1.43
C THR A 44 6.55 14.54 1.68
N LYS A 45 6.71 15.84 1.46
CA LYS A 45 5.59 16.79 1.47
C LYS A 45 4.75 16.59 0.22
N TYR A 46 3.44 16.46 0.39
CA TYR A 46 2.48 16.36 -0.70
C TYR A 46 1.49 17.52 -0.61
N ALA A 47 1.25 18.19 -1.73
CA ALA A 47 0.29 19.27 -1.83
C ALA A 47 -0.46 19.23 -3.16
N ILE A 48 -1.78 19.32 -3.08
CA ILE A 48 -2.69 19.62 -4.19
C ILE A 48 -3.59 20.77 -3.76
N LYS A 49 -4.34 21.35 -4.71
CA LYS A 49 -5.24 22.47 -4.40
C LYS A 49 -6.22 22.10 -3.29
N GLY A 50 -6.10 22.76 -2.14
CA GLY A 50 -6.97 22.55 -0.97
C GLY A 50 -6.67 21.31 -0.13
N PHE A 51 -5.52 20.63 -0.33
CA PHE A 51 -5.07 19.54 0.53
C PHE A 51 -3.54 19.47 0.57
N SER A 52 -2.97 19.51 1.78
CA SER A 52 -1.56 19.27 1.99
C SER A 52 -1.36 18.29 3.15
N THR A 53 -0.34 17.45 3.03
CA THR A 53 0.04 16.51 4.09
C THR A 53 1.53 16.17 3.96
N THR A 54 2.09 15.55 4.98
CA THR A 54 3.44 14.99 4.94
C THR A 54 3.34 13.48 5.00
N LEU A 55 3.83 12.81 3.97
CA LEU A 55 3.89 11.36 3.88
C LEU A 55 5.16 10.86 4.57
N GLN A 56 4.98 9.90 5.47
CA GLN A 56 6.06 9.18 6.13
C GLN A 56 6.48 7.95 5.32
N VAL A 57 7.66 7.40 5.62
CA VAL A 57 8.16 6.17 4.98
C VAL A 57 7.10 5.06 5.05
N GLY A 58 6.82 4.42 3.92
CA GLY A 58 5.81 3.37 3.81
C GLY A 58 4.37 3.84 3.64
N GLN A 59 4.15 5.14 3.50
CA GLN A 59 2.85 5.70 3.12
C GLN A 59 2.78 5.99 1.62
N ALA A 60 1.63 5.69 1.03
CA ALA A 60 1.29 6.00 -0.35
C ALA A 60 0.06 6.91 -0.39
N ILE A 61 0.01 7.80 -1.39
CA ILE A 61 -1.16 8.65 -1.63
C ILE A 61 -1.79 8.30 -2.98
N LEU A 62 -2.98 7.71 -2.94
CA LEU A 62 -3.70 7.22 -4.11
C LEU A 62 -5.20 7.27 -3.81
N SER A 63 -6.00 7.78 -4.73
CA SER A 63 -7.45 7.67 -4.58
C SER A 63 -7.96 6.33 -5.14
N GLU A 64 -9.13 5.89 -4.67
CA GLU A 64 -9.82 4.73 -5.27
C GLU A 64 -10.12 4.94 -6.76
N VAL A 65 -10.37 6.19 -7.16
CA VAL A 65 -10.62 6.57 -8.56
C VAL A 65 -9.35 6.40 -9.39
N ASP A 66 -8.19 6.82 -8.87
CA ASP A 66 -6.91 6.63 -9.55
C ASP A 66 -6.55 5.15 -9.69
N LEU A 67 -6.76 4.37 -8.62
CA LEU A 67 -6.56 2.91 -8.65
C LEU A 67 -7.49 2.24 -9.65
N SER A 68 -8.77 2.61 -9.67
CA SER A 68 -9.77 2.10 -10.62
C SER A 68 -9.33 2.37 -12.07
N SER A 69 -8.99 3.62 -12.37
CA SER A 69 -8.52 4.05 -13.70
C SER A 69 -7.24 3.32 -14.13
N LYS A 70 -6.25 3.22 -13.24
CA LYS A 70 -4.95 2.59 -13.54
C LYS A 70 -5.00 1.06 -13.66
N LEU A 71 -5.95 0.41 -12.98
CA LEU A 71 -6.00 -1.04 -12.88
C LEU A 71 -7.08 -1.69 -13.75
N GLY A 72 -8.05 -0.91 -14.24
CA GLY A 72 -9.17 -1.39 -15.05
C GLY A 72 -10.27 -2.07 -14.22
N TYR A 73 -10.28 -1.86 -12.90
CA TYR A 73 -11.36 -2.33 -12.03
C TYR A 73 -12.34 -1.21 -11.77
N ASP A 74 -13.61 -1.52 -11.58
CA ASP A 74 -14.58 -0.52 -11.12
C ASP A 74 -14.24 -0.06 -9.68
N LYS A 75 -14.64 1.17 -9.35
CA LYS A 75 -14.36 1.77 -8.03
C LYS A 75 -14.87 0.91 -6.86
N LYS A 76 -16.03 0.25 -7.01
CA LYS A 76 -16.62 -0.56 -5.93
C LYS A 76 -15.77 -1.80 -5.66
N THR A 77 -15.19 -2.39 -6.69
CA THR A 77 -14.21 -3.48 -6.56
C THR A 77 -12.96 -3.02 -5.82
N ILE A 78 -12.36 -1.87 -6.20
CA ILE A 78 -11.21 -1.31 -5.50
C ILE A 78 -11.51 -1.06 -4.02
N SER A 79 -12.63 -0.39 -3.73
CA SER A 79 -13.04 -0.06 -2.37
C SER A 79 -13.17 -1.32 -1.49
N ARG A 80 -13.86 -2.36 -2.00
CA ARG A 80 -14.00 -3.65 -1.29
C ARG A 80 -12.67 -4.34 -1.01
N VAL A 81 -11.72 -4.28 -1.95
CA VAL A 81 -10.39 -4.88 -1.74
C VAL A 81 -9.61 -4.09 -0.70
N LEU A 82 -9.61 -2.75 -0.79
CA LEU A 82 -8.94 -1.89 0.19
C LEU A 82 -9.54 -2.06 1.59
N ASP A 83 -10.86 -2.13 1.72
CA ASP A 83 -11.55 -2.38 2.98
C ASP A 83 -11.10 -3.70 3.60
N LYS A 84 -11.04 -4.78 2.79
CA LYS A 84 -10.63 -6.09 3.29
C LYS A 84 -9.13 -6.13 3.61
N MET A 85 -8.28 -5.47 2.82
CA MET A 85 -6.85 -5.31 3.16
C MET A 85 -6.67 -4.53 4.46
N ASN A 86 -7.50 -3.51 4.71
CA ASN A 86 -7.50 -2.74 5.95
C ASN A 86 -7.94 -3.58 7.15
N GLN A 87 -9.03 -4.35 7.00
CA GLN A 87 -9.49 -5.30 8.03
C GLN A 87 -8.45 -6.36 8.37
N LEU A 88 -7.72 -6.87 7.37
CA LEU A 88 -6.67 -7.87 7.56
C LEU A 88 -5.36 -7.27 8.06
N GLY A 89 -5.25 -5.94 8.21
CA GLY A 89 -4.02 -5.28 8.63
C GLY A 89 -2.88 -5.35 7.61
N ILE A 90 -3.19 -5.55 6.32
CA ILE A 90 -2.20 -5.49 5.23
C ILE A 90 -1.80 -4.04 4.96
N VAL A 91 -2.79 -3.15 4.99
CA VAL A 91 -2.64 -1.69 4.90
C VAL A 91 -3.48 -1.02 5.99
N ALA A 92 -3.20 0.23 6.31
CA ALA A 92 -4.12 1.09 7.04
C ALA A 92 -4.46 2.30 6.17
N THR A 93 -5.74 2.49 5.85
CA THR A 93 -6.19 3.54 4.93
C THR A 93 -6.88 4.67 5.68
N THR A 94 -6.40 5.90 5.48
CA THR A 94 -7.06 7.12 5.92
C THR A 94 -7.60 7.85 4.69
N GLN A 95 -8.92 7.88 4.55
CA GLN A 95 -9.59 8.56 3.44
C GLN A 95 -9.82 10.04 3.75
N SER A 96 -9.80 10.86 2.71
CA SER A 96 -10.24 12.26 2.74
C SER A 96 -11.17 12.54 1.56
N ASN A 97 -11.79 13.72 1.55
CA ASN A 97 -12.66 14.15 0.44
C ASN A 97 -11.93 14.32 -0.91
N ARG A 98 -10.58 14.27 -0.92
CA ARG A 98 -9.76 14.49 -2.12
C ARG A 98 -8.91 13.29 -2.53
N THR A 99 -8.38 12.55 -1.57
CA THR A 99 -7.46 11.42 -1.79
C THR A 99 -7.43 10.49 -0.58
N SER A 100 -6.78 9.33 -0.70
CA SER A 100 -6.54 8.41 0.42
C SER A 100 -5.05 8.27 0.69
N VAL A 101 -4.70 8.17 1.97
CA VAL A 101 -3.35 7.81 2.42
C VAL A 101 -3.38 6.36 2.87
N HIS A 102 -2.55 5.53 2.27
CA HIS A 102 -2.41 4.11 2.59
C HIS A 102 -1.07 3.88 3.27
N THR A 103 -1.09 3.43 4.52
CA THR A 103 0.10 3.01 5.25
C THR A 103 0.30 1.51 5.04
N LEU A 104 1.42 1.10 4.43
CA LEU A 104 1.72 -0.30 4.17
C LEU A 104 2.15 -0.98 5.47
N LYS A 105 1.32 -1.85 6.03
CA LYS A 105 1.60 -2.55 7.29
C LYS A 105 2.31 -3.88 7.07
N CYS A 106 2.12 -4.50 5.91
CA CYS A 106 2.77 -5.76 5.53
C CYS A 106 4.23 -5.62 5.08
N ILE A 107 4.77 -4.41 4.94
CA ILE A 107 6.19 -4.21 4.58
C ILE A 107 6.96 -3.89 5.85
N SER A 108 7.96 -4.69 6.18
CA SER A 108 8.86 -4.42 7.30
C SER A 108 9.96 -3.43 6.96
N ALA A 109 10.50 -3.51 5.74
CA ALA A 109 11.58 -2.66 5.26
C ALA A 109 11.70 -2.72 3.73
N TRP A 110 12.46 -1.76 3.18
CA TRP A 110 12.96 -1.79 1.82
C TRP A 110 14.49 -1.88 1.84
N MET A 111 15.07 -2.61 0.90
CA MET A 111 16.51 -2.64 0.69
C MET A 111 16.82 -1.89 -0.60
N GLN A 112 17.36 -0.68 -0.48
CA GLN A 112 17.72 0.18 -1.61
C GLN A 112 19.24 0.30 -1.68
N GLU A 113 19.86 -0.23 -2.74
CA GLU A 113 21.31 -0.11 -2.98
C GLU A 113 22.15 -0.64 -1.80
N GLY A 114 21.68 -1.72 -1.16
CA GLY A 114 22.32 -2.30 0.04
C GLY A 114 21.94 -1.63 1.36
N ASN A 115 21.31 -0.46 1.33
CA ASN A 115 20.82 0.23 2.53
C ASN A 115 19.42 -0.26 2.91
N ARG A 116 19.23 -0.49 4.21
CA ARG A 116 17.92 -0.85 4.77
C ARG A 116 17.16 0.41 5.17
N ILE A 117 15.95 0.55 4.65
CA ILE A 117 14.98 1.58 5.01
C ILE A 117 13.87 0.89 5.80
N ASP A 118 13.85 1.06 7.12
CA ASP A 118 12.82 0.46 7.96
C ASP A 118 11.48 1.16 7.81
N ASN A 119 10.40 0.37 7.83
CA ASN A 119 9.05 0.90 7.87
C ASN A 119 8.68 1.23 9.33
N PRO A 120 8.49 2.50 9.71
CA PRO A 120 8.16 2.88 11.09
C PRO A 120 6.77 2.36 11.52
N PHE A 121 5.93 1.95 10.58
CA PHE A 121 4.58 1.45 10.83
C PHE A 121 4.48 -0.06 10.92
N TYR A 122 5.58 -0.79 10.65
CA TYR A 122 5.62 -2.23 10.80
C TYR A 122 5.69 -2.58 12.29
N VAL A 123 4.68 -3.30 12.77
CA VAL A 123 4.68 -3.87 14.11
C VAL A 123 5.20 -5.29 13.98
N ARG A 124 6.37 -5.56 14.58
CA ARG A 124 6.88 -6.93 14.67
C ARG A 124 5.83 -7.79 15.37
N LEU A 125 5.45 -8.88 14.73
CA LEU A 125 4.74 -9.96 15.42
C LEU A 125 5.66 -10.39 16.57
N LYS A 126 5.18 -10.25 17.81
CA LYS A 126 5.85 -10.86 18.95
C LYS A 126 5.59 -12.36 18.83
N ASP A 127 6.66 -13.13 18.89
CA ASP A 127 6.60 -14.59 19.03
C ASP A 127 5.85 -14.99 20.30
#